data_AF-A0A1B1TBQ6-F1
#
_entry.id   AF-A0A1B1TBQ6-F1
#
_cell.length_a   1.000
_cell.length_b   1.000
_cell.length_c   1.000
_cell.angle_alpha   90.00
_cell.angle_beta   90.00
_cell.angle_gamma   90.00
#
_symmetry.space_group_name_H-M   'P 1'
#
loop_
_entity.id
_entity.type
_entity.pdbx_description
1 polymer ?
#
loop_
_entity_poly.entity_id
_entity_poly.type
_entity_poly.pdbx_seq_one_letter_code
_entity_poly.pdbx_strand_id
1 'polypeptide(L)' 'MIITHIAAHRGQVSTNWRPRAQGRATPSNHYQVNLEIFLEYFGDEEEEDEF' A
#
# COMPACT_ATOMS: atom_id res chain seq x y z
N MET A 1 -7.22 10.18 -16.23
CA MET A 1 -6.54 9.86 -14.95
C MET A 1 -6.27 8.36 -14.91
N ILE A 2 -5.01 7.94 -14.74
CA ILE A 2 -4.55 6.55 -14.82
C ILE A 2 -3.56 6.31 -13.67
N ILE A 3 -3.62 5.12 -13.06
CA ILE A 3 -2.59 4.66 -12.11
C ILE A 3 -1.39 4.18 -12.94
N THR A 4 -0.26 4.87 -12.87
CA THR A 4 0.95 4.50 -13.63
C THR A 4 1.88 3.61 -12.83
N HIS A 5 1.86 3.76 -11.51
CA HIS A 5 2.67 2.95 -10.62
C HIS A 5 1.93 2.69 -9.30
N ILE A 6 2.08 1.45 -8.81
CA ILE A 6 1.61 1.03 -7.50
C ILE A 6 2.70 0.19 -6.84
N ALA A 7 3.05 0.56 -5.61
CA ALA A 7 4.03 -0.15 -4.80
C ALA A 7 3.51 -0.33 -3.37
N ALA A 8 3.95 -1.42 -2.74
CA ALA A 8 3.67 -1.71 -1.34
C ALA A 8 5.00 -1.95 -0.62
N HIS A 9 5.22 -1.18 0.44
CA HIS A 9 6.44 -1.25 1.25
C HIS A 9 6.13 -1.79 2.64
N ARG A 10 7.10 -2.47 3.24
CA ARG A 10 6.97 -2.97 4.61
C ARG A 10 6.89 -1.79 5.58
N GLY A 11 5.76 -1.68 6.28
CA GLY A 11 5.56 -0.71 7.34
C GLY A 11 5.99 -1.24 8.70
N GLN A 12 5.61 -0.51 9.74
CA GLN A 12 5.83 -0.92 11.12
C GLN A 12 5.07 -2.23 11.42
N VAL A 13 5.67 -3.10 12.23
CA VAL A 13 5.01 -4.31 12.72
C VAL A 13 4.67 -4.10 14.19
N SER A 14 3.39 -4.09 14.53
CA SER A 14 2.96 -4.14 15.93
C SER A 14 3.14 -5.58 16.43
N THR A 15 4.11 -5.77 17.32
CA THR A 15 4.43 -7.09 17.87
C THR A 15 3.56 -7.37 19.09
N ASN A 16 2.86 -8.49 19.07
CA ASN A 16 2.01 -8.93 20.17
C ASN A 16 2.21 -10.41 20.44
N TRP A 17 1.76 -10.86 21.61
CA TRP A 17 1.82 -12.27 22.02
C TRP A 17 0.42 -12.76 22.35
N ARG A 18 0.08 -13.96 21.88
CA ARG A 18 -1.19 -14.60 22.21
C ARG A 18 -0.92 -15.81 23.11
N PRO A 19 -1.55 -15.89 24.29
CA PRO A 19 -1.36 -17.03 25.20
C PRO A 19 -1.89 -18.33 24.57
N ARG A 20 -1.29 -19.45 24.97
CA ARG A 20 -1.64 -20.81 24.55
C ARG A 20 -1.61 -21.74 25.77
N ALA A 21 -2.09 -22.97 25.57
CA ALA A 21 -2.07 -24.00 26.60
C ALA A 21 -0.65 -24.25 27.14
N GLN A 22 -0.57 -24.72 28.39
CA GLN A 22 0.68 -25.08 29.06
C GLN A 22 1.70 -23.93 29.14
N GLY A 23 1.24 -22.68 29.34
CA GLY A 23 2.11 -21.52 29.51
C GLY A 23 2.86 -21.09 28.25
N ARG A 24 2.52 -21.65 27.08
CA ARG A 24 3.13 -21.28 25.80
C ARG A 24 2.58 -19.94 25.31
N ALA A 25 3.36 -19.23 24.52
CA ALA A 25 2.90 -18.07 23.77
C ALA A 25 3.34 -18.19 22.30
N THR A 26 2.53 -17.66 21.40
CA THR A 26 2.86 -17.53 19.98
C THR A 26 2.79 -16.07 19.55
N PRO A 27 3.68 -15.60 18.66
CA PRO A 27 3.60 -14.25 18.12
C PRO A 27 2.24 -14.01 17.44
N SER A 28 1.72 -12.80 17.58
CA SER A 28 0.46 -12.33 16.97
C SER A 28 0.67 -10.95 16.38
N ASN A 29 1.66 -10.85 15.50
CA ASN A 29 2.09 -9.60 14.91
C ASN A 29 1.02 -9.03 13.98
N HIS A 30 0.76 -7.73 14.09
CA HIS A 30 -0.08 -6.99 13.14
C HIS A 30 0.83 -6.22 12.19
N TYR A 31 0.86 -6.67 10.93
CA TYR A 31 1.71 -6.10 9.89
C TYR A 31 1.01 -4.89 9.28
N GLN A 32 1.69 -3.75 9.28
CA GLN A 32 1.25 -2.57 8.55
C GLN A 32 2.09 -2.46 7.27
N VAL A 33 1.50 -1.89 6.22
CA VAL A 33 2.16 -1.66 4.93
C VAL A 33 1.93 -0.22 4.52
N ASN A 34 2.95 0.38 3.91
CA ASN A 34 2.84 1.70 3.30
C ASN A 34 2.50 1.48 1.82
N LEU A 35 1.45 2.13 1.34
CA LEU A 35 1.02 2.05 -0.06
C LEU A 35 1.38 3.35 -0.78
N GLU A 36 2.04 3.20 -1.92
CA GLU A 36 2.38 4.30 -2.82
C GLU A 36 1.62 4.12 -4.12
N ILE A 37 0.85 5.13 -4.51
CA ILE A 37 0.04 5.14 -5.73
C ILE A 37 0.35 6.41 -6.48
N PHE A 38 0.81 6.26 -7.72
CA PHE A 38 1.06 7.37 -8.63
C PHE A 38 -0.10 7.48 -9.60
N LEU A 39 -0.71 8.67 -9.64
CA LEU A 39 -1.83 8.99 -10.50
C LEU A 39 -1.36 10.01 -11.51
N GLU A 40 -1.39 9.65 -12.79
CA GLU A 40 -1.08 10.56 -13.88
C GLU A 40 -2.34 10.88 -14.65
N TYR A 41 -2.45 12.14 -15.07
CA TYR A 41 -3.50 12.58 -15.95
C TYR A 41 -2.86 12.95 -17.28
N PHE A 42 -3.08 12.10 -18.28
CA PHE A 42 -2.87 12.44 -19.67
C PHE A 42 -4.19 13.05 -20.14
N GLY A 43 -4.23 14.37 -20.25
CA GLY A 43 -5.36 15.04 -20.92
C GLY A 43 -5.29 14.78 -22.41
N ASP A 44 -6.40 14.99 -23.11
CA ASP A 44 -6.43 14.94 -24.57
C ASP A 44 -5.60 16.12 -25.10
N GLU A 45 -4.39 15.87 -25.62
CA GLU A 45 -3.69 16.79 -26.52
C GLU A 45 -4.32 16.74 -27.92
N GLU A 46 -5.64 16.88 -28.01
CA GLU A 46 -6.37 17.02 -29.27
C GLU A 46 -7.50 18.04 -29.07
N GLU A 47 -7.18 19.34 -29.22
CA GLU A 47 -8.00 20.37 -29.87
C GLU A 47 -7.37 21.75 -29.63
N GLU A 48 -6.53 22.20 -30.56
CA GLU A 48 -6.47 23.58 -31.11
C GLU A 48 -5.19 23.74 -31.96
N ASP A 49 -5.13 23.04 -33.09
CA ASP A 49 -4.36 23.49 -34.25
C ASP A 49 -5.26 23.36 -35.51
N GLU A 50 -5.26 24.44 -36.30
CA GLU A 50 -5.93 24.66 -37.61
C GLU A 50 -7.40 25.13 -37.63
N PHE A 51 -7.60 26.45 -37.44
CA PHE A 51 -8.38 27.29 -38.39
C PHE A 51 -7.91 28.75 -38.41
#